data_AF-A0A2S3R1B6-F1
#
_entry.id   AF-A0A2S3R1B6-F1
#
_cell.length_a   1.000
_cell.length_b   1.000
_cell.length_c   1.000
_cell.angle_alpha   90.00
_cell.angle_beta   90.00
_cell.angle_gamma   90.00
#
_symmetry.space_group_name_H-M   'P 1'
#
loop_
_entity.id
_entity.type
_entity.pdbx_description
1 polymer ?
#
loop_
_entity_poly.entity_id
_entity_poly.type
_entity_poly.pdbx_seq_one_letter_code
_entity_poly.pdbx_strand_id
1 'polypeptide(L)'
;MQYHQPTKKFVIEKSTIEATAESLRYSIKAIREAGGKPLTAYEVSGMDNYDHAQAAIMDVAQSLDIDLGHRRFNMIDVTEAN
;
A
#
# COMPACT_ATOMS: atom_id res chain seq x y z
N MET A 1 11.20 11.49 -9.86
CA MET A 1 11.25 11.07 -11.27
C MET A 1 12.24 11.96 -11.99
N GLN A 2 13.08 11.40 -12.87
CA GLN A 2 14.05 12.14 -13.66
C GLN A 2 13.95 11.70 -15.12
N TYR A 3 14.23 12.60 -16.06
CA TYR A 3 14.29 12.24 -17.48
C TYR A 3 15.68 11.70 -17.82
N HIS A 4 15.76 10.41 -18.14
CA HIS A 4 17.00 9.80 -18.59
C HIS A 4 17.16 10.03 -20.09
N GLN A 5 17.92 11.07 -20.43
CA GLN A 5 18.12 11.54 -21.80
C GLN A 5 18.63 10.45 -22.77
N PRO A 6 19.54 9.54 -22.38
CA PRO A 6 20.05 8.51 -23.30
C PRO A 6 18.98 7.50 -23.71
N THR A 7 18.15 7.02 -22.78
CA THR A 7 17.11 6.02 -23.07
C THR A 7 15.77 6.63 -23.45
N LYS A 8 15.62 7.97 -23.38
CA LYS A 8 14.36 8.69 -23.61
C LYS A 8 13.22 8.22 -22.70
N LYS A 9 13.55 7.79 -21.49
CA LYS A 9 12.58 7.28 -20.50
C LYS A 9 12.62 8.12 -19.24
N PHE A 10 11.50 8.16 -18.53
CA PHE A 10 11.52 8.56 -17.14
C PHE A 10 12.08 7.43 -16.29
N VAL A 11 13.01 7.77 -15.41
CA VAL A 11 13.55 6.87 -14.39
C VAL A 11 13.06 7.31 -13.02
N ILE A 12 12.76 6.31 -12.21
CA ILE A 12 12.45 6.49 -10.79
C ILE A 12 13.55 5.76 -10.01
N GLU A 13 14.11 6.45 -9.03
CA GLU A 13 15.06 5.85 -8.11
C GLU A 13 14.39 4.75 -7.31
N LYS A 14 15.08 3.63 -7.11
CA LYS A 14 14.58 2.50 -6.33
C LYS A 14 14.08 2.95 -4.95
N SER A 15 14.83 3.83 -4.29
CA SER A 15 14.46 4.40 -2.99
C SER A 15 13.12 5.14 -2.99
N THR A 16 12.71 5.71 -4.12
CA THR A 16 11.39 6.35 -4.25
C THR A 16 10.28 5.30 -4.28
N ILE A 17 10.49 4.17 -4.94
CA ILE A 17 9.52 3.06 -4.94
C ILE A 17 9.42 2.45 -3.54
N GLU A 18 10.56 2.22 -2.88
CA GLU A 18 10.60 1.71 -1.51
C GLU A 18 9.88 2.64 -0.53
N ALA A 19 10.15 3.95 -0.57
CA ALA A 19 9.47 4.93 0.27
C ALA A 19 7.96 5.02 -0.03
N THR A 20 7.57 4.87 -1.30
CA THR A 20 6.15 4.84 -1.71
C THR A 20 5.46 3.61 -1.15
N ALA A 21 6.07 2.42 -1.29
CA ALA A 21 5.53 1.17 -0.77
C ALA A 21 5.35 1.24 0.76
N GLU A 22 6.35 1.78 1.47
CA GLU A 22 6.26 1.94 2.93
C GLU A 22 5.15 2.93 3.33
N SER A 23 5.02 4.06 2.62
CA SER A 23 3.94 5.03 2.86
C SER A 23 2.54 4.42 2.63
N LEU A 24 2.38 3.54 1.64
CA LEU A 24 1.13 2.83 1.39
C LEU A 24 0.83 1.82 2.51
N ARG A 25 1.83 1.05 2.97
CA ARG A 25 1.67 0.15 4.12
C ARG A 25 1.32 0.91 5.40
N TYR A 26 1.98 2.03 5.65
CA TYR A 26 1.70 2.90 6.78
C TYR A 26 0.27 3.48 6.71
N SER A 27 -0.18 3.87 5.51
CA SER A 27 -1.56 4.35 5.32
C SER A 27 -2.59 3.27 5.69
N ILE A 28 -2.36 2.01 5.32
CA ILE A 28 -3.21 0.88 5.73
C ILE A 28 -3.21 0.72 7.25
N LYS A 29 -2.03 0.79 7.90
CA LYS A 29 -1.91 0.74 9.37
C LYS A 29 -2.75 1.83 10.02
N ALA A 30 -2.59 3.08 9.60
CA ALA A 30 -3.33 4.21 10.16
C ALA A 30 -4.86 4.06 9.99
N ILE A 31 -5.32 3.57 8.84
CA ILE A 31 -6.75 3.28 8.62
C ILE A 31 -7.26 2.19 9.57
N ARG A 32 -6.47 1.13 9.77
CA ARG A 32 -6.84 0.04 10.68
C ARG A 32 -6.88 0.51 12.13
N GLU A 33 -5.90 1.29 12.57
CA GLU A 33 -5.88 1.88 13.91
C GLU A 33 -7.10 2.78 14.13
N ALA A 34 -7.43 3.63 13.15
CA ALA A 34 -8.61 4.50 13.22
C ALA A 34 -9.95 3.74 13.23
N GLY A 35 -10.01 2.59 12.56
CA GLY A 35 -11.20 1.72 12.50
C GLY A 35 -11.24 0.62 13.56
N GLY A 36 -10.25 0.53 14.46
CA GLY A 36 -10.14 -0.54 15.45
C GLY A 36 -9.95 -1.93 14.85
N LYS A 37 -9.33 -2.04 13.67
CA LYS A 37 -9.11 -3.31 12.95
C LYS A 37 -7.75 -3.93 13.29
N PRO A 38 -7.59 -5.27 13.17
CA PRO A 38 -6.31 -5.93 13.41
C PRO A 38 -5.20 -5.46 12.47
N LEU A 39 -3.98 -5.27 13.00
CA LEU A 39 -2.80 -4.94 12.20
C LEU A 39 -2.17 -6.18 11.51
N THR A 40 -2.47 -7.37 12.02
CA THR A 40 -2.15 -8.65 11.40
C THR A 40 -3.22 -9.04 10.36
N ALA A 41 -3.06 -10.19 9.70
CA ALA A 41 -4.09 -10.70 8.79
C ALA A 41 -5.40 -11.04 9.54
N TYR A 42 -6.55 -10.73 8.93
CA TYR A 42 -7.88 -10.98 9.51
C TYR A 42 -8.93 -11.33 8.46
N GLU A 43 -10.00 -12.00 8.89
CA GLU A 43 -11.16 -12.30 8.05
C GLU A 43 -12.09 -11.10 7.92
N VAL A 44 -12.68 -10.93 6.73
CA VAL A 44 -13.59 -9.82 6.41
C VAL A 44 -14.98 -10.37 6.13
N SER A 45 -15.95 -10.00 6.97
CA SER A 45 -17.36 -10.33 6.79
C SER A 45 -18.14 -9.08 6.43
N GLY A 46 -18.19 -8.78 5.13
CA GLY A 46 -18.70 -7.48 4.63
C GLY A 46 -17.65 -6.38 4.75
N MET A 47 -17.81 -5.31 3.97
CA MET A 47 -16.88 -4.18 3.96
C MET A 47 -17.53 -2.96 4.60
N ASP A 48 -16.84 -2.36 5.56
CA ASP A 48 -17.15 -1.02 6.05
C ASP A 48 -16.33 0.06 5.32
N ASN A 49 -16.50 1.31 5.73
CA ASN A 49 -15.78 2.44 5.13
C ASN A 49 -14.25 2.33 5.25
N TYR A 50 -13.74 1.71 6.33
CA TYR A 50 -12.30 1.52 6.53
C TYR A 50 -11.78 0.39 5.65
N ASP A 51 -12.56 -0.66 5.41
CA ASP A 51 -12.23 -1.71 4.44
C ASP A 51 -12.19 -1.16 3.02
N HIS A 52 -13.17 -0.32 2.65
CA HIS A 52 -13.16 0.37 1.36
C HIS A 52 -11.96 1.30 1.19
N ALA A 53 -11.58 2.04 2.24
CA ALA A 53 -10.40 2.90 2.22
C ALA A 53 -9.11 2.06 2.03
N GLN A 54 -8.96 0.95 2.75
CA GLN A 54 -7.82 0.04 2.56
C GLN A 54 -7.79 -0.57 1.14
N ALA A 55 -8.95 -0.95 0.60
CA ALA A 55 -9.05 -1.47 -0.77
C ALA A 55 -8.61 -0.44 -1.81
N ALA A 56 -8.99 0.83 -1.64
CA ALA A 56 -8.53 1.90 -2.53
C ALA A 56 -7.00 2.07 -2.51
N ILE A 57 -6.36 1.91 -1.34
CA ILE A 57 -4.89 1.90 -1.26
C ILE A 57 -4.28 0.73 -2.05
N MET A 58 -4.91 -0.45 -1.99
CA MET A 58 -4.47 -1.61 -2.78
C MET A 58 -4.60 -1.37 -4.29
N ASP A 59 -5.69 -0.73 -4.73
CA ASP A 59 -5.90 -0.39 -6.14
C ASP A 59 -4.83 0.59 -6.64
N VAL A 60 -4.46 1.58 -5.81
CA VAL A 60 -3.34 2.49 -6.10
C VAL A 60 -2.03 1.71 -6.23
N ALA A 61 -1.70 0.84 -5.27
CA ALA A 61 -0.50 0.01 -5.33
C ALA A 61 -0.45 -0.83 -6.61
N GLN A 62 -1.56 -1.49 -6.98
CA GLN A 62 -1.64 -2.28 -8.20
C GLN A 62 -1.47 -1.43 -9.46
N SER A 63 -2.05 -0.23 -9.50
CA SER A 63 -1.89 0.69 -10.65
C SER A 63 -0.45 1.15 -10.86
N LEU A 64 0.36 1.15 -9.79
CA LEU A 64 1.78 1.50 -9.80
C LEU A 64 2.69 0.27 -9.91
N ASP A 65 2.13 -0.93 -10.04
CA ASP A 65 2.83 -2.21 -10.05
C ASP A 65 3.71 -2.43 -8.80
N ILE A 66 3.21 -1.98 -7.64
CA ILE A 66 3.85 -2.13 -6.33
C ILE A 66 3.19 -3.28 -5.58
N ASP A 67 3.96 -4.32 -5.25
CA ASP A 67 3.53 -5.40 -4.38
C ASP A 67 3.72 -5.01 -2.90
N LEU A 68 2.62 -4.98 -2.14
CA LEU A 68 2.61 -4.69 -0.70
C LEU A 68 2.67 -5.97 0.16
N GLY A 69 2.88 -7.14 -0.45
CA GLY A 69 3.01 -8.44 0.20
C GLY A 69 1.77 -9.33 0.09
N HIS A 70 0.61 -8.78 -0.30
CA HIS A 70 -0.59 -9.54 -0.63
C HIS A 70 -1.52 -8.76 -1.56
N ARG A 71 -2.38 -9.46 -2.31
CA ARG A 71 -3.37 -8.84 -3.22
C ARG A 71 -4.65 -8.34 -2.55
N ARG A 72 -4.84 -8.65 -1.27
CA ARG A 72 -6.05 -8.31 -0.49
C ARG A 72 -5.62 -7.56 0.75
N PHE A 73 -6.26 -6.41 0.99
CA PHE A 73 -5.86 -5.50 2.05
C PHE A 73 -5.83 -6.16 3.43
N ASN A 74 -6.79 -7.03 3.74
CA ASN A 74 -6.97 -7.67 5.05
C ASN A 74 -5.96 -8.77 5.36
N MET A 75 -5.19 -9.22 4.36
CA MET A 75 -4.19 -10.27 4.51
C MET A 75 -2.77 -9.72 4.72
N ILE A 76 -2.59 -8.41 4.60
CA ILE A 76 -1.30 -7.76 4.79
C ILE A 76 -1.06 -7.59 6.30
N ASP A 77 0.13 -7.96 6.75
CA ASP A 77 0.63 -7.57 8.07
C ASP A 77 1.29 -6.20 7.99
N VAL A 78 0.73 -5.24 8.73
CA VAL A 78 1.18 -3.85 8.79
C VAL A 78 1.67 -3.46 10.17
N THR A 79 1.95 -4.43 11.05
CA THR A 79 2.43 -4.16 12.42
C THR A 79 3.71 -3.31 12.40
N GLU A 80 4.65 -3.66 11.52
CA GLU A 80 5.96 -3.01 11.39
C GLU A 80 5.99 -1.84 10.40
N ALA A 81 4.85 -1.45 9.81
CA ALA A 81 4.82 -0.32 8.88
C ALA A 81 5.06 1.00 9.63
N ASN A 82 5.97 1.83 9.12
CA ASN A 82 6.45 3.08 9.73
C ASN A 82 6.33 4.31 8.83
#